data_AF-A0A537JZW5-F1
#
_entry.id   AF-A0A537JZW5-F1
#
_cell.length_a   1.000
_cell.length_b   1.000
_cell.length_c   1.000
_cell.angle_alpha   90.00
_cell.angle_beta   90.00
_cell.angle_gamma   90.00
#
_symmetry.space_group_name_H-M   'P 1'
#
loop_
_entity.id
_entity.type
_entity.pdbx_description
1 polymer ?
#
loop_
_entity_poly.entity_id
_entity_poly.type
_entity_poly.pdbx_seq_one_letter_code
_entity_poly.pdbx_strand_id
1 'polypeptide(L)'
;MTRFRTISLGFLLIFALLIPEMRRFPIVNKMAVKDSFFSLKKFAVFALVYFIFYLWEAIFLFKAGSFPFVLPHNDFIFSSNVSASLIKTGYENFFMEGNLYNPAYHFMIPYHYFEIWVNSFIVFFTGANNLLTLMLCVFPIFYFAAWMGIVSLFEHFVKDVNWKEYLLSFLLLFLGGLIVELKQSEFFYNLHALAPLPMELATKKYAAFYVFIVAGLLLIINKKIVPCALIILSLSFVSITAFPAIFAGTILFILLNSFLKLMDKRTAVRLFFYLVIISAFIGLVYFYFNKSPFGLVFTNQNTSITSKLLSAQYLKTFFHVVAGSATETALLYLPFLVLGLLVLKRTGLKKWSKEYKIGLLLFTAITASALFIWALLWEMSNAAGFYASSLCYLNILLIFLFIFYYKENYPDFSPAKRLLLTGFIVLIACRLCLAFYYNWDKKVQQEALYSDEYINEIAKETGSKNLNPYGVSIMDYNKYNNLFSKNTFFIRLGQYLKLVPNLSLTTNINIITAPLPQDTLLQKQEEELIQLSVFHQFVEDQKKNNRFVSLDQSQLDFIDKYHIQYVIADQGVELSSLLQKRVRKEIADPVSGERFILLNE
;
A
#
# COMPACT_ATOMS: atom_id res chain seq x y z
N MET A 1 -1.37 22.14 -3.19
CA MET A 1 -1.76 21.04 -2.27
C MET A 1 -0.96 21.07 -0.98
N THR A 2 0.33 20.70 -0.94
CA THR A 2 1.06 20.51 0.34
C THR A 2 1.97 21.66 0.81
N ARG A 3 1.96 22.81 0.11
CA ARG A 3 2.82 23.98 0.43
C ARG A 3 4.31 23.59 0.60
N PHE A 4 4.79 22.66 -0.24
CA PHE A 4 6.17 22.11 -0.22
C PHE A 4 6.55 21.29 1.03
N ARG A 5 5.59 20.91 1.88
CA ARG A 5 5.81 20.02 3.03
C ARG A 5 5.50 18.58 2.64
N THR A 6 6.37 17.95 1.85
CA THR A 6 6.13 16.59 1.33
C THR A 6 7.39 15.78 1.08
N ILE A 7 7.36 14.48 1.37
CA ILE A 7 8.42 13.55 1.00
C ILE A 7 8.55 13.41 -0.53
N SER A 8 7.49 13.71 -1.28
CA SER A 8 7.46 13.61 -2.74
C SER A 8 8.39 14.59 -3.44
N LEU A 9 8.93 15.61 -2.75
CA LEU A 9 10.05 16.41 -3.26
C LEU A 9 11.29 15.56 -3.55
N GLY A 10 11.40 14.38 -2.93
CA GLY A 10 12.42 13.38 -3.24
C GLY A 10 12.43 12.96 -4.71
N PHE A 11 11.28 12.96 -5.40
CA PHE A 11 11.25 12.67 -6.84
C PHE A 11 11.95 13.75 -7.67
N LEU A 12 11.89 15.03 -7.26
CA LEU A 12 12.65 16.10 -7.92
C LEU A 12 14.15 15.92 -7.71
N LEU A 13 14.57 15.50 -6.51
CA LEU A 13 15.95 15.14 -6.24
C LEU A 13 16.40 13.98 -7.13
N ILE A 14 15.63 12.89 -7.22
CA ILE A 14 15.93 11.75 -8.11
C ILE A 14 16.04 12.21 -9.55
N PHE A 15 15.11 13.04 -10.03
CA PHE A 15 15.13 13.58 -11.38
C PHE A 15 16.41 14.40 -11.65
N ALA A 16 16.80 15.27 -10.72
CA ALA A 16 18.04 16.04 -10.81
C ALA A 16 19.29 15.16 -10.85
N LEU A 17 19.32 14.06 -10.09
CA LEU A 17 20.41 13.08 -10.10
C LEU A 17 20.41 12.21 -11.38
N LEU A 18 19.24 11.93 -11.95
CA LEU A 18 19.09 11.12 -13.17
C LEU A 18 19.54 11.87 -14.44
N ILE A 19 19.27 13.16 -14.56
CA ILE A 19 19.62 13.96 -15.75
C ILE A 19 21.08 13.77 -16.20
N PRO A 20 22.11 14.02 -15.36
CA PRO A 20 23.49 13.87 -15.78
C PRO A 20 23.84 12.42 -16.13
N GLU A 21 23.18 11.45 -15.49
CA GLU A 21 23.40 10.03 -15.76
C GLU A 21 22.82 9.57 -17.08
N MET A 22 21.65 10.08 -17.43
CA MET A 22 21.01 9.80 -18.72
C MET A 22 21.75 10.46 -19.88
N ARG A 23 22.36 11.63 -19.69
CA ARG A 23 23.17 12.33 -20.71
C ARG A 23 24.45 11.58 -21.10
N ARG A 24 24.97 10.69 -20.25
CA ARG A 24 26.17 9.89 -20.53
C ARG A 24 25.94 8.76 -21.52
N PHE A 25 24.68 8.40 -21.76
CA PHE A 25 24.34 7.43 -22.76
C PHE A 25 24.05 8.19 -24.06
N PRO A 26 24.59 7.75 -25.20
CA PRO A 26 24.17 8.33 -26.47
C PRO A 26 22.64 8.24 -26.52
N ILE A 27 21.99 9.36 -26.83
CA ILE A 27 20.60 9.32 -27.26
C ILE A 27 20.63 8.34 -28.41
N VAL A 28 20.04 7.15 -28.22
CA VAL A 28 20.04 6.11 -29.24
C VAL A 28 19.45 6.77 -30.47
N ASN A 29 20.31 6.97 -31.47
CA ASN A 29 19.95 7.58 -32.73
C ASN A 29 18.81 6.72 -33.28
N LYS A 30 17.61 7.31 -33.33
CA LYS A 30 16.39 6.81 -33.97
C LYS A 30 16.52 5.37 -34.45
N MET A 31 16.20 4.39 -33.58
CA MET A 31 15.39 3.30 -34.14
C MET A 31 14.19 4.05 -34.71
N ALA A 32 14.11 4.08 -36.04
CA ALA A 32 13.01 4.69 -36.72
C ALA A 32 11.75 4.11 -36.07
N VAL A 33 11.07 4.94 -35.28
CA VAL A 33 9.67 4.76 -34.91
C VAL A 33 8.95 4.93 -36.25
N LYS A 34 9.11 3.94 -37.15
CA LYS A 34 8.52 3.92 -38.49
C LYS A 34 7.01 3.81 -38.36
N ASP A 35 6.55 3.21 -37.26
CA ASP A 35 5.17 3.27 -36.79
C ASP A 35 5.09 4.23 -35.63
N SER A 36 4.38 5.35 -35.81
CA SER A 36 4.12 6.26 -34.71
C SER A 36 3.57 5.47 -33.51
N PHE A 37 4.03 5.82 -32.31
CA PHE A 37 3.45 5.34 -31.05
C PHE A 37 1.92 5.54 -31.04
N PHE A 38 1.44 6.48 -31.84
CA PHE A 38 0.04 6.85 -32.08
C PHE A 38 -0.60 6.18 -33.30
N SER A 39 -0.07 5.08 -33.83
CA SER A 39 -0.83 4.33 -34.83
C SER A 39 -2.18 3.94 -34.20
N LEU A 40 -3.27 4.20 -34.90
CA LEU A 40 -4.63 3.98 -34.38
C LEU A 40 -4.80 2.56 -33.82
N LYS A 41 -4.14 1.58 -34.44
CA LYS A 41 -4.10 0.18 -33.99
C LYS A 41 -3.45 0.02 -32.61
N LYS A 42 -2.28 0.61 -32.36
CA LYS A 42 -1.61 0.54 -31.05
C LYS A 42 -2.40 1.30 -29.99
N PHE A 43 -2.94 2.47 -30.34
CA PHE A 43 -3.84 3.21 -29.44
C PHE A 43 -5.07 2.39 -29.06
N ALA A 44 -5.72 1.72 -30.02
CA ALA A 44 -6.87 0.86 -29.74
C ALA A 44 -6.53 -0.31 -28.82
N VAL A 45 -5.37 -0.95 -29.01
CA VAL A 45 -4.90 -2.02 -28.10
C VAL A 45 -4.66 -1.48 -26.70
N PHE A 46 -3.99 -0.34 -26.56
CA PHE A 46 -3.71 0.28 -25.27
C PHE A 46 -4.99 0.73 -24.56
N ALA A 47 -5.92 1.34 -25.28
CA ALA A 47 -7.23 1.72 -24.76
C ALA A 47 -8.03 0.50 -24.31
N LEU A 48 -8.02 -0.60 -25.09
CA LEU A 48 -8.66 -1.85 -24.73
C LEU A 48 -8.07 -2.46 -23.46
N VAL A 49 -6.74 -2.51 -23.33
CA VAL A 49 -6.07 -3.05 -22.14
C VAL A 49 -6.33 -2.18 -20.91
N TYR A 50 -6.26 -0.86 -21.05
CA TYR A 50 -6.64 0.06 -19.97
C TYR A 50 -8.11 -0.14 -19.56
N PHE A 51 -9.01 -0.31 -20.52
CA PHE A 51 -10.42 -0.60 -20.26
C PHE A 51 -10.61 -1.94 -19.53
N ILE A 52 -9.82 -2.98 -19.84
CA ILE A 52 -9.83 -4.24 -19.08
C ILE A 52 -9.41 -4.02 -17.61
N PHE A 53 -8.38 -3.21 -17.36
CA PHE A 53 -7.97 -2.87 -15.99
C PHE A 53 -9.02 -2.04 -15.24
N TYR A 54 -9.67 -1.10 -15.93
CA TYR A 54 -10.82 -0.39 -15.39
C TYR A 54 -11.96 -1.37 -15.05
N LEU A 55 -12.30 -2.27 -15.96
CA LEU A 55 -13.37 -3.26 -15.76
C LEU A 55 -13.06 -4.20 -14.59
N TRP A 56 -11.79 -4.59 -14.40
CA TRP A 56 -11.37 -5.39 -13.26
C TRP A 56 -11.77 -4.72 -11.94
N GLU A 57 -11.43 -3.44 -11.76
CA GLU A 57 -11.79 -2.69 -10.55
C GLU A 57 -13.29 -2.42 -10.48
N ALA A 58 -13.92 -2.10 -11.61
CA ALA A 58 -15.36 -1.85 -11.70
C ALA A 58 -16.19 -3.07 -11.27
N ILE A 59 -15.79 -4.30 -11.66
CA ILE A 59 -16.50 -5.53 -11.27
C ILE A 59 -16.55 -5.71 -9.76
N PHE A 60 -15.51 -5.29 -9.02
CA PHE A 60 -15.47 -5.40 -7.56
C PHE A 60 -16.05 -4.20 -6.83
N LEU A 61 -16.27 -3.09 -7.52
CA LEU A 61 -16.80 -1.85 -6.94
C LEU A 61 -18.29 -1.65 -7.21
N PHE A 62 -18.82 -2.14 -8.32
CA PHE A 62 -20.22 -1.96 -8.70
C PHE A 62 -21.08 -3.18 -8.35
N LYS A 63 -22.32 -2.90 -7.94
CA LYS A 63 -23.36 -3.91 -7.70
C LYS A 63 -24.67 -3.51 -8.37
N ALA A 64 -25.53 -4.49 -8.59
CA ALA A 64 -26.92 -4.23 -8.92
C ALA A 64 -27.68 -3.84 -7.65
N GLY A 65 -28.66 -2.94 -7.76
CA GLY A 65 -29.41 -2.44 -6.60
C GLY A 65 -29.82 -1.00 -6.77
N SER A 66 -30.42 -0.43 -5.73
CA SER A 66 -30.77 0.99 -5.70
C SER A 66 -29.57 1.86 -5.31
N PHE A 67 -28.57 1.28 -4.64
CA PHE A 67 -27.27 1.89 -4.41
C PHE A 67 -26.17 1.14 -5.20
N PRO A 68 -25.52 1.79 -6.19
CA PRO A 68 -24.77 1.05 -7.21
C PRO A 68 -23.35 0.62 -6.78
N PHE A 69 -22.96 0.87 -5.53
CA PHE A 69 -21.58 0.67 -5.08
C PHE A 69 -21.47 -0.36 -3.96
N VAL A 70 -20.34 -1.06 -3.96
CA VAL A 70 -19.85 -1.90 -2.87
C VAL A 70 -18.79 -1.13 -2.11
N LEU A 71 -18.76 -1.24 -0.78
CA LEU A 71 -17.65 -0.68 -0.01
C LEU A 71 -16.38 -1.50 -0.26
N PRO A 72 -15.27 -0.85 -0.68
CA PRO A 72 -14.01 -1.55 -0.78
C PRO A 72 -13.42 -1.78 0.61
N HIS A 73 -12.40 -2.63 0.69
CA HIS A 73 -11.66 -2.90 1.92
C HIS A 73 -11.20 -1.61 2.63
N ASN A 74 -11.17 -1.63 3.97
CA ASN A 74 -10.89 -0.48 4.84
C ASN A 74 -9.60 0.27 4.48
N ASP A 75 -8.56 -0.42 4.01
CA ASP A 75 -7.33 0.22 3.54
C ASP A 75 -7.56 1.27 2.44
N PHE A 76 -8.50 1.02 1.52
CA PHE A 76 -8.81 1.94 0.41
C PHE A 76 -9.68 3.09 0.86
N ILE A 77 -10.62 2.83 1.77
CA ILE A 77 -11.42 3.87 2.42
C ILE A 77 -10.49 4.80 3.20
N PHE A 78 -9.60 4.25 4.01
CA PHE A 78 -8.55 4.98 4.72
C PHE A 78 -7.67 5.80 3.77
N SER A 79 -7.12 5.19 2.72
CA SER A 79 -6.26 5.88 1.75
C SER A 79 -7.00 7.01 1.02
N SER A 80 -8.27 6.82 0.69
CA SER A 80 -9.12 7.85 0.09
C SER A 80 -9.40 9.01 1.06
N ASN A 81 -9.54 8.73 2.36
CA ASN A 81 -9.72 9.74 3.40
C ASN A 81 -8.44 10.57 3.61
N VAL A 82 -7.28 9.91 3.66
CA VAL A 82 -5.99 10.59 3.72
C VAL A 82 -5.81 11.46 2.48
N SER A 83 -6.18 10.96 1.29
CA SER A 83 -6.15 11.73 0.05
C SER A 83 -7.05 12.98 0.10
N ALA A 84 -8.27 12.86 0.63
CA ALA A 84 -9.17 13.99 0.81
C ALA A 84 -8.64 15.01 1.82
N SER A 85 -8.09 14.54 2.95
CA SER A 85 -7.46 15.40 3.96
C SER A 85 -6.22 16.11 3.41
N LEU A 86 -5.42 15.45 2.56
CA LEU A 86 -4.26 16.04 1.91
C LEU A 86 -4.63 17.22 1.00
N ILE A 87 -5.73 17.11 0.25
CA ILE A 87 -6.25 18.21 -0.58
C ILE A 87 -6.66 19.39 0.29
N LYS A 88 -7.41 19.10 1.37
CA LYS A 88 -8.02 20.12 2.22
C LYS A 88 -7.02 20.83 3.12
N THR A 89 -6.09 20.08 3.72
CA THR A 89 -5.22 20.58 4.79
C THR A 89 -3.78 20.78 4.33
N GLY A 90 -3.35 20.05 3.30
CA GLY A 90 -1.97 20.07 2.81
C GLY A 90 -0.97 19.31 3.69
N TYR A 91 -1.41 18.62 4.74
CA TYR A 91 -0.54 17.84 5.61
C TYR A 91 -0.43 16.38 5.16
N GLU A 92 0.81 15.91 5.05
CA GLU A 92 1.15 14.54 4.68
C GLU A 92 1.27 13.67 5.94
N ASN A 93 0.13 13.29 6.50
CA ASN A 93 -0.01 12.40 7.65
C ASN A 93 -1.32 11.62 7.57
N PHE A 94 -1.55 10.68 8.49
CA PHE A 94 -2.76 9.88 8.53
C PHE A 94 -3.85 10.42 9.47
N PHE A 95 -3.69 11.60 10.08
CA PHE A 95 -4.64 12.08 11.09
C PHE A 95 -5.96 12.60 10.53
N MET A 96 -6.07 12.77 9.21
CA MET A 96 -7.31 13.06 8.50
C MET A 96 -8.10 14.24 9.09
N GLU A 97 -9.15 13.98 9.86
CA GLU A 97 -9.98 14.95 10.57
C GLU A 97 -9.29 15.58 11.79
N GLY A 98 -8.33 14.89 12.40
CA GLY A 98 -7.49 15.47 13.45
C GLY A 98 -6.81 16.76 12.98
N ASN A 99 -6.37 16.81 11.72
CA ASN A 99 -5.80 18.02 11.12
C ASN A 99 -6.78 19.20 11.04
N LEU A 100 -8.09 18.95 11.13
CA LEU A 100 -9.13 19.99 11.13
C LEU A 100 -9.40 20.51 12.53
N TYR A 101 -9.30 19.65 13.55
CA TYR A 101 -9.72 19.95 14.90
C TYR A 101 -8.60 20.46 15.81
N ASN A 102 -7.38 19.95 15.65
CA ASN A 102 -6.28 20.26 16.57
C ASN A 102 -4.94 20.48 15.83
N PRO A 103 -4.29 21.64 16.02
CA PRO A 103 -2.94 21.91 15.48
C PRO A 103 -1.87 20.90 15.90
N ALA A 104 -2.07 20.16 17.00
CA ALA A 104 -1.16 19.11 17.43
C ALA A 104 -0.93 18.02 16.37
N TYR A 105 -1.86 17.86 15.41
CA TYR A 105 -1.75 16.91 14.29
C TYR A 105 -1.01 17.47 13.05
N HIS A 106 -0.63 18.75 13.04
CA HIS A 106 -0.07 19.46 11.86
C HIS A 106 1.42 19.16 11.60
N PHE A 107 1.77 17.88 11.44
CA PHE A 107 3.13 17.44 11.15
C PHE A 107 3.15 16.34 10.08
N MET A 108 4.33 15.99 9.57
CA MET A 108 4.50 14.92 8.58
C MET A 108 4.79 13.59 9.26
N ILE A 109 4.16 12.52 8.79
CA ILE A 109 4.44 11.15 9.23
C ILE A 109 4.95 10.33 8.05
N PRO A 110 5.92 9.42 8.22
CA PRO A 110 6.27 8.47 7.17
C PRO A 110 5.16 7.46 6.83
N TYR A 111 4.80 7.33 5.54
CA TYR A 111 3.80 6.36 5.05
C TYR A 111 4.00 6.05 3.55
N HIS A 112 3.06 5.35 2.93
CA HIS A 112 3.01 5.08 1.49
C HIS A 112 2.10 6.11 0.80
N TYR A 113 2.66 7.27 0.48
CA TYR A 113 1.89 8.42 0.00
C TYR A 113 1.77 8.52 -1.52
N PHE A 114 2.41 7.67 -2.30
CA PHE A 114 2.48 7.92 -3.74
C PHE A 114 1.15 7.76 -4.45
N GLU A 115 0.42 6.67 -4.20
CA GLU A 115 -0.94 6.48 -4.70
C GLU A 115 -1.90 7.54 -4.14
N ILE A 116 -1.69 7.96 -2.88
CA ILE A 116 -2.48 9.01 -2.23
C ILE A 116 -2.25 10.34 -2.94
N TRP A 117 -1.00 10.67 -3.29
CA TRP A 117 -0.60 11.85 -4.03
C TRP A 117 -1.18 11.88 -5.44
N VAL A 118 -1.06 10.77 -6.16
CA VAL A 118 -1.62 10.64 -7.52
C VAL A 118 -3.14 10.79 -7.46
N ASN A 119 -3.80 10.15 -6.49
CA ASN A 119 -5.24 10.29 -6.29
C ASN A 119 -5.63 11.74 -5.98
N SER A 120 -4.97 12.36 -5.00
CA SER A 120 -5.26 13.73 -4.61
C SER A 120 -5.00 14.73 -5.74
N PHE A 121 -3.96 14.50 -6.54
CA PHE A 121 -3.67 15.30 -7.73
C PHE A 121 -4.81 15.21 -8.74
N ILE A 122 -5.26 14.00 -9.10
CA ILE A 122 -6.36 13.82 -10.06
C ILE A 122 -7.66 14.47 -9.52
N VAL A 123 -8.02 14.17 -8.28
CA VAL A 123 -9.23 14.72 -7.64
C VAL A 123 -9.19 16.24 -7.55
N PHE A 124 -8.02 16.84 -7.26
CA PHE A 124 -7.89 18.29 -7.19
C PHE A 124 -8.27 18.98 -8.52
N PHE A 125 -7.98 18.35 -9.67
CA PHE A 125 -8.34 18.90 -10.98
C PHE A 125 -9.75 18.54 -11.45
N THR A 126 -10.26 17.37 -11.07
CA THR A 126 -11.56 16.87 -11.58
C THR A 126 -12.73 17.15 -10.64
N GLY A 127 -12.48 17.38 -9.35
CA GLY A 127 -13.51 17.42 -8.32
C GLY A 127 -14.22 16.06 -8.09
N ALA A 128 -13.69 14.97 -8.66
CA ALA A 128 -14.31 13.65 -8.57
C ALA A 128 -14.20 13.06 -7.14
N ASN A 129 -15.02 12.06 -6.83
CA ASN A 129 -14.96 11.38 -5.55
C ASN A 129 -13.58 10.69 -5.33
N ASN A 130 -12.96 10.91 -4.16
CA ASN A 130 -11.63 10.38 -3.86
C ASN A 130 -11.55 8.84 -3.88
N LEU A 131 -12.59 8.15 -3.42
CA LEU A 131 -12.60 6.69 -3.37
C LEU A 131 -12.77 6.10 -4.76
N LEU A 132 -13.73 6.63 -5.54
CA LEU A 132 -13.95 6.20 -6.91
C LEU A 132 -12.74 6.47 -7.81
N THR A 133 -12.08 7.63 -7.63
CA THR A 133 -10.86 7.97 -8.38
C THR A 133 -9.71 7.01 -8.04
N LEU A 134 -9.56 6.65 -6.77
CA LEU A 134 -8.52 5.72 -6.33
C LEU A 134 -8.72 4.35 -6.98
N MET A 135 -9.95 3.83 -6.92
CA MET A 135 -10.30 2.49 -7.40
C MET A 135 -10.35 2.41 -8.93
N LEU A 136 -11.01 3.37 -9.60
CA LEU A 136 -11.30 3.29 -11.03
C LEU A 136 -10.30 4.04 -11.92
N CYS A 137 -9.41 4.85 -11.37
CA CYS A 137 -8.40 5.58 -12.14
C CYS A 137 -6.97 5.26 -11.69
N VAL A 138 -6.64 5.46 -10.41
CA VAL A 138 -5.26 5.36 -9.93
C VAL A 138 -4.71 3.94 -10.04
N PHE A 139 -5.42 2.93 -9.52
CA PHE A 139 -4.98 1.54 -9.65
C PHE A 139 -4.90 1.06 -11.10
N PRO A 140 -5.90 1.30 -11.98
CA PRO A 140 -5.79 0.99 -13.41
C PRO A 140 -4.61 1.65 -14.11
N ILE A 141 -4.25 2.90 -13.75
CA ILE A 141 -3.04 3.57 -14.26
C ILE A 141 -1.79 2.79 -13.87
N PHE A 142 -1.67 2.33 -12.61
CA PHE A 142 -0.52 1.56 -12.17
C PHE A 142 -0.46 0.16 -12.82
N TYR A 143 -1.60 -0.52 -12.98
CA TYR A 143 -1.66 -1.81 -13.68
C TYR A 143 -1.23 -1.66 -15.13
N PHE A 144 -1.73 -0.62 -15.80
CA PHE A 144 -1.37 -0.30 -17.18
C PHE A 144 0.12 0.03 -17.31
N ALA A 145 0.68 0.85 -16.41
CA ALA A 145 2.10 1.19 -16.42
C ALA A 145 2.99 -0.04 -16.15
N ALA A 146 2.61 -0.91 -15.21
CA ALA A 146 3.32 -2.16 -14.95
C ALA A 146 3.25 -3.12 -16.15
N TRP A 147 2.07 -3.26 -16.77
CA TRP A 147 1.88 -4.05 -17.99
C TRP A 147 2.74 -3.54 -19.14
N MET A 148 2.76 -2.23 -19.40
CA MET A 148 3.61 -1.59 -20.40
C MET A 148 5.10 -1.88 -20.15
N GLY A 149 5.53 -1.88 -18.90
CA GLY A 149 6.88 -2.28 -18.51
C GLY A 149 7.19 -3.73 -18.87
N ILE A 150 6.27 -4.67 -18.61
CA ILE A 150 6.43 -6.10 -18.95
C ILE A 150 6.44 -6.30 -20.47
N VAL A 151 5.57 -5.61 -21.21
CA VAL A 151 5.59 -5.59 -22.68
C VAL A 151 6.96 -5.13 -23.18
N SER A 152 7.50 -4.05 -22.60
CA SER A 152 8.84 -3.53 -22.95
C SER A 152 9.95 -4.55 -22.66
N LEU A 153 9.80 -5.43 -21.66
CA LEU A 153 10.72 -6.54 -21.42
C LEU A 153 10.65 -7.57 -22.56
N PHE A 154 9.46 -7.89 -23.07
CA PHE A 154 9.33 -8.73 -24.26
C PHE A 154 9.97 -8.07 -25.48
N GLU A 155 9.74 -6.78 -25.74
CA GLU A 155 10.34 -6.04 -26.87
C GLU A 155 11.88 -6.07 -26.87
N HIS A 156 12.51 -6.20 -25.70
CA HIS A 156 13.96 -6.38 -25.61
C HIS A 156 14.44 -7.71 -26.22
N PHE A 157 13.59 -8.72 -26.22
CA PHE A 157 13.92 -10.11 -26.55
C PHE A 157 13.32 -10.61 -27.86
N VAL A 158 12.15 -10.09 -28.24
CA VAL A 158 11.47 -10.41 -29.50
C VAL A 158 11.36 -9.18 -30.38
N LYS A 159 11.56 -9.37 -31.68
CA LYS A 159 11.60 -8.28 -32.67
C LYS A 159 10.28 -7.52 -32.79
N ASP A 160 9.17 -8.26 -32.78
CA ASP A 160 7.81 -7.73 -32.90
C ASP A 160 6.91 -8.41 -31.86
N VAL A 161 6.40 -7.64 -30.90
CA VAL A 161 5.43 -8.12 -29.91
C VAL A 161 4.08 -8.32 -30.60
N ASN A 162 3.52 -9.52 -30.50
CA ASN A 162 2.20 -9.84 -31.03
C ASN A 162 1.19 -10.04 -29.88
N TRP A 163 -0.04 -10.41 -30.22
CA TRP A 163 -1.12 -10.57 -29.25
C TRP A 163 -0.81 -11.59 -28.13
N LYS A 164 0.03 -12.60 -28.41
CA LYS A 164 0.44 -13.60 -27.42
C LYS A 164 1.29 -12.96 -26.33
N GLU A 165 2.28 -12.15 -26.69
CA GLU A 165 3.12 -11.47 -25.70
C GLU A 165 2.36 -10.38 -24.95
N TYR A 166 1.40 -9.71 -25.58
CA TYR A 166 0.47 -8.81 -24.86
C TYR A 166 -0.37 -9.57 -23.82
N LEU A 167 -0.93 -10.72 -24.20
CA LEU A 167 -1.71 -11.57 -23.29
C LEU A 167 -0.83 -12.15 -22.17
N LEU A 168 0.36 -12.64 -22.49
CA LEU A 168 1.32 -13.13 -21.50
C LEU A 168 1.74 -12.01 -20.54
N SER A 169 1.97 -10.80 -21.03
CA SER A 169 2.29 -9.64 -20.19
C SER A 169 1.16 -9.31 -19.22
N PHE A 170 -0.10 -9.44 -19.66
CA PHE A 170 -1.27 -9.30 -18.79
C PHE A 170 -1.31 -10.40 -17.73
N LEU A 171 -1.15 -11.67 -18.13
CA LEU A 171 -1.13 -12.80 -17.21
C LEU A 171 -0.02 -12.67 -16.17
N LEU A 172 1.17 -12.18 -16.55
CA LEU A 172 2.32 -12.02 -15.64
C LEU A 172 2.07 -11.03 -14.51
N LEU A 173 1.07 -10.15 -14.60
CA LEU A 173 0.62 -9.32 -13.46
C LEU A 173 -0.01 -10.15 -12.33
N PHE A 174 -0.44 -11.39 -12.61
CA PHE A 174 -0.97 -12.34 -11.64
C PHE A 174 0.11 -13.28 -11.08
N LEU A 175 1.40 -13.03 -11.37
CA LEU A 175 2.50 -13.77 -10.76
C LEU A 175 2.74 -13.29 -9.32
N GLY A 176 2.54 -14.20 -8.38
CA GLY A 176 2.79 -14.07 -6.94
C GLY A 176 2.70 -15.44 -6.26
N GLY A 177 3.01 -15.51 -4.96
CA GLY A 177 2.98 -16.76 -4.19
C GLY A 177 1.63 -17.48 -4.27
N LEU A 178 1.65 -18.82 -4.31
CA LEU A 178 0.46 -19.67 -4.35
C LEU A 178 -0.07 -19.90 -2.94
N ILE A 179 -1.06 -19.10 -2.58
CA ILE A 179 -1.82 -19.29 -1.35
C ILE A 179 -2.74 -20.49 -1.54
N VAL A 180 -2.40 -21.60 -0.90
CA VAL A 180 -3.30 -22.73 -0.70
C VAL A 180 -3.77 -22.61 0.75
N GLU A 181 -5.06 -22.36 0.96
CA GLU A 181 -5.65 -22.31 2.30
C GLU A 181 -5.61 -23.71 2.94
N LEU A 182 -4.46 -24.09 3.47
CA LEU A 182 -4.34 -25.13 4.46
C LEU A 182 -4.92 -24.52 5.74
N LYS A 183 -5.93 -25.18 6.35
CA LYS A 183 -6.63 -24.75 7.58
C LYS A 183 -5.71 -23.92 8.48
N GLN A 184 -6.17 -22.73 8.89
CA GLN A 184 -5.44 -21.74 9.70
C GLN A 184 -4.64 -22.39 10.84
N SER A 185 -3.41 -22.79 10.55
CA SER A 185 -2.40 -23.05 11.57
C SER A 185 -1.74 -21.72 11.89
N GLU A 186 -1.29 -21.51 13.12
CA GLU A 186 -0.53 -20.33 13.52
C GLU A 186 0.67 -20.05 12.59
N PHE A 187 1.24 -21.10 11.97
CA PHE A 187 2.31 -21.03 10.97
C PHE A 187 1.94 -20.31 9.65
N PHE A 188 0.65 -20.10 9.37
CA PHE A 188 0.16 -19.53 8.11
C PHE A 188 -0.65 -18.23 8.33
N TYR A 189 -0.47 -17.55 9.46
CA TYR A 189 -1.25 -16.36 9.79
C TYR A 189 -1.05 -15.18 8.82
N ASN A 190 0.14 -15.04 8.21
CA ASN A 190 0.51 -13.90 7.37
C ASN A 190 0.55 -14.19 5.85
N LEU A 191 -0.10 -15.26 5.38
CA LEU A 191 0.03 -15.78 4.01
C LEU A 191 -0.16 -14.73 2.90
N HIS A 192 -1.17 -13.88 2.99
CA HIS A 192 -1.44 -12.87 1.95
C HIS A 192 -0.37 -11.77 1.91
N ALA A 193 0.21 -11.40 3.06
CA ALA A 193 1.32 -10.43 3.10
C ALA A 193 2.60 -11.00 2.45
N LEU A 194 2.77 -12.33 2.50
CA LEU A 194 3.91 -13.04 1.91
C LEU A 194 3.71 -13.47 0.45
N ALA A 195 2.56 -13.16 -0.14
CA ALA A 195 2.27 -13.46 -1.54
C ALA A 195 1.69 -12.22 -2.26
N PRO A 196 2.37 -11.06 -2.23
CA PRO A 196 1.82 -9.84 -2.79
C PRO A 196 1.55 -9.98 -4.28
N LEU A 197 0.40 -9.43 -4.69
CA LEU A 197 -0.07 -9.45 -6.05
C LEU A 197 -0.68 -8.08 -6.41
N PRO A 198 -0.23 -7.41 -7.48
CA PRO A 198 -0.71 -6.07 -7.80
C PRO A 198 -2.21 -6.05 -8.12
N MET A 199 -2.81 -7.16 -8.58
CA MET A 199 -4.23 -7.26 -8.95
C MET A 199 -5.13 -7.81 -7.83
N GLU A 200 -4.59 -8.16 -6.65
CA GLU A 200 -5.35 -8.71 -5.51
C GLU A 200 -5.74 -7.60 -4.53
N LEU A 201 -6.94 -7.68 -3.96
CA LEU A 201 -7.51 -6.64 -3.09
C LEU A 201 -6.59 -6.28 -1.93
N ALA A 202 -6.02 -7.25 -1.22
CA ALA A 202 -5.19 -6.98 -0.03
C ALA A 202 -3.84 -6.30 -0.34
N THR A 203 -3.34 -6.44 -1.58
CA THR A 203 -1.95 -6.11 -1.90
C THR A 203 -1.77 -5.21 -3.12
N LYS A 204 -2.86 -4.73 -3.74
CA LYS A 204 -2.81 -3.83 -4.90
C LYS A 204 -2.07 -2.50 -4.69
N LYS A 205 -1.88 -2.04 -3.45
CA LYS A 205 -1.01 -0.90 -3.13
C LYS A 205 0.43 -1.10 -3.65
N TYR A 206 0.85 -2.35 -3.82
CA TYR A 206 2.15 -2.68 -4.42
C TYR A 206 2.17 -2.61 -5.96
N ALA A 207 1.06 -2.30 -6.63
CA ALA A 207 1.06 -2.08 -8.08
C ALA A 207 2.01 -0.95 -8.50
N ALA A 208 2.10 0.12 -7.70
CA ALA A 208 3.09 1.17 -7.91
C ALA A 208 4.53 0.61 -7.86
N PHE A 209 4.81 -0.37 -7.00
CA PHE A 209 6.15 -0.96 -6.88
C PHE A 209 6.57 -1.65 -8.18
N TYR A 210 5.65 -2.39 -8.81
CA TYR A 210 5.92 -3.08 -10.07
C TYR A 210 6.39 -2.10 -11.17
N VAL A 211 5.80 -0.89 -11.23
CA VAL A 211 6.20 0.14 -12.20
C VAL A 211 7.69 0.48 -12.06
N PHE A 212 8.15 0.80 -10.86
CA PHE A 212 9.55 1.19 -10.63
C PHE A 212 10.52 0.00 -10.72
N ILE A 213 10.15 -1.18 -10.24
CA ILE A 213 11.02 -2.36 -10.28
C ILE A 213 11.23 -2.83 -11.73
N VAL A 214 10.17 -2.86 -12.54
CA VAL A 214 10.27 -3.21 -13.97
C VAL A 214 11.05 -2.15 -14.73
N ALA A 215 10.83 -0.87 -14.47
CA ALA A 215 11.64 0.21 -15.05
C ALA A 215 13.13 0.09 -14.68
N GLY A 216 13.44 -0.25 -13.42
CA GLY A 216 14.81 -0.54 -12.98
C GLY A 216 15.43 -1.71 -13.73
N LEU A 217 14.70 -2.82 -13.87
CA LEU A 217 15.15 -3.98 -14.64
C LEU A 217 15.44 -3.63 -16.11
N LEU A 218 14.54 -2.88 -16.76
CA LEU A 218 14.73 -2.37 -18.13
C LEU A 218 16.01 -1.54 -18.26
N LEU A 219 16.35 -0.74 -17.24
CA LEU A 219 17.60 0.02 -17.24
C LEU A 219 18.82 -0.89 -17.08
N ILE A 220 18.76 -1.92 -16.23
CA ILE A 220 19.85 -2.89 -16.06
C ILE A 220 20.13 -3.64 -17.36
N ILE A 221 19.11 -4.19 -18.02
CA ILE A 221 19.31 -4.95 -19.28
C ILE A 221 19.89 -4.07 -20.39
N ASN A 222 19.64 -2.77 -20.33
CA ASN A 222 20.22 -1.76 -21.23
C ASN A 222 21.56 -1.19 -20.74
N LYS A 223 22.25 -1.86 -19.79
CA LYS A 223 23.56 -1.50 -19.24
C LYS A 223 23.57 -0.17 -18.47
N LYS A 224 22.41 0.31 -18.01
CA LYS A 224 22.23 1.55 -17.26
C LYS A 224 22.06 1.28 -15.75
N ILE A 225 23.06 0.65 -15.15
CA ILE A 225 23.04 0.21 -13.74
C ILE A 225 22.79 1.38 -12.78
N VAL A 226 23.43 2.52 -13.00
CA VAL A 226 23.30 3.66 -12.08
C VAL A 226 21.93 4.33 -12.17
N PRO A 227 21.40 4.64 -13.37
CA PRO A 227 20.00 5.02 -13.50
C PRO A 227 19.03 4.02 -12.87
N CYS A 228 19.26 2.71 -13.01
CA CYS A 228 18.43 1.70 -12.32
C CYS A 228 18.44 1.92 -10.81
N ALA A 229 19.62 2.05 -10.20
CA ALA A 229 19.70 2.21 -8.75
C ALA A 229 18.97 3.46 -8.27
N LEU A 230 19.03 4.58 -9.00
CA LEU A 230 18.27 5.79 -8.69
C LEU A 230 16.75 5.55 -8.78
N ILE A 231 16.28 4.85 -9.81
CA ILE A 231 14.86 4.47 -9.96
C ILE A 231 14.42 3.54 -8.81
N ILE A 232 15.22 2.53 -8.46
CA ILE A 232 14.91 1.64 -7.33
C ILE A 232 14.92 2.44 -6.02
N LEU A 233 15.89 3.32 -5.80
CA LEU A 233 15.95 4.17 -4.61
C LEU A 233 14.76 5.11 -4.47
N SER A 234 14.14 5.53 -5.58
CA SER A 234 12.93 6.34 -5.56
C SER A 234 11.71 5.62 -4.95
N LEU A 235 11.73 4.28 -4.86
CA LEU A 235 10.71 3.53 -4.11
C LEU A 235 10.67 3.90 -2.63
N SER A 236 11.76 4.45 -2.07
CA SER A 236 11.79 5.00 -0.72
C SER A 236 10.85 6.20 -0.55
N PHE A 237 10.51 6.90 -1.65
CA PHE A 237 9.53 7.99 -1.68
C PHE A 237 8.13 7.49 -2.07
N VAL A 238 8.05 6.35 -2.76
CA VAL A 238 6.77 5.67 -3.03
C VAL A 238 6.18 5.14 -1.73
N SER A 239 7.00 4.43 -0.97
CA SER A 239 6.70 3.99 0.38
C SER A 239 7.96 3.98 1.22
N ILE A 240 7.87 4.60 2.39
CA ILE A 240 8.96 4.53 3.36
C ILE A 240 9.25 3.09 3.84
N THR A 241 8.28 2.16 3.73
CA THR A 241 8.51 0.75 4.08
C THR A 241 9.51 0.07 3.14
N ALA A 242 9.72 0.61 1.94
CA ALA A 242 10.73 0.07 1.02
C ALA A 242 12.16 0.51 1.40
N PHE A 243 12.29 1.64 2.11
CA PHE A 243 13.58 2.31 2.34
C PHE A 243 14.61 1.40 3.06
N PRO A 244 14.30 0.78 4.23
CA PRO A 244 15.29 -0.02 4.94
C PRO A 244 15.83 -1.18 4.09
N ALA A 245 14.94 -1.90 3.41
CA ALA A 245 15.26 -3.03 2.55
C ALA A 245 16.13 -2.64 1.36
N ILE A 246 15.75 -1.56 0.66
CA ILE A 246 16.51 -1.08 -0.51
C ILE A 246 17.88 -0.59 -0.08
N PHE A 247 17.96 0.15 1.02
CA PHE A 247 19.22 0.71 1.50
C PHE A 247 20.19 -0.39 1.92
N ALA A 248 19.76 -1.30 2.81
CA ALA A 248 20.57 -2.42 3.28
C ALA A 248 20.93 -3.38 2.14
N GLY A 249 19.97 -3.69 1.25
CA GLY A 249 20.18 -4.55 0.10
C GLY A 249 21.16 -3.97 -0.92
N THR A 250 21.12 -2.66 -1.14
CA THR A 250 22.09 -1.99 -2.03
C THR A 250 23.49 -1.96 -1.41
N ILE A 251 23.61 -1.75 -0.10
CA ILE A 251 24.90 -1.86 0.61
C ILE A 251 25.44 -3.29 0.50
N LEU A 252 24.61 -4.29 0.78
CA LEU A 252 24.99 -5.71 0.65
C LEU A 252 25.42 -6.03 -0.78
N PHE A 253 24.70 -5.53 -1.79
CA PHE A 253 25.09 -5.68 -3.19
C PHE A 253 26.47 -5.04 -3.50
N ILE A 254 26.74 -3.82 -3.01
CA ILE A 254 28.04 -3.16 -3.17
C ILE A 254 29.17 -3.97 -2.51
N LEU A 255 28.93 -4.53 -1.33
CA LEU A 255 29.88 -5.41 -0.63
C LEU A 255 30.10 -6.71 -1.41
N LEU A 256 29.05 -7.37 -1.88
CA LEU A 256 29.18 -8.59 -2.69
C LEU A 256 29.91 -8.30 -4.02
N ASN A 257 29.73 -7.10 -4.58
CA ASN A 257 30.43 -6.68 -5.78
C ASN A 257 31.95 -6.59 -5.60
N SER A 258 32.48 -6.28 -4.41
CA SER A 258 33.94 -6.27 -4.20
C SER A 258 34.57 -7.65 -4.35
N PHE A 259 33.79 -8.71 -4.08
CA PHE A 259 34.22 -10.10 -4.27
C PHE A 259 33.94 -10.60 -5.69
N LEU A 260 32.73 -10.36 -6.19
CA LEU A 260 32.25 -10.92 -7.46
C LEU A 260 32.68 -10.11 -8.70
N LYS A 261 33.14 -8.86 -8.51
CA LYS A 261 33.62 -7.96 -9.58
C LYS A 261 32.61 -7.78 -10.73
N LEU A 262 31.32 -7.80 -10.40
CA LEU A 262 30.20 -7.60 -11.33
C LEU A 262 30.05 -6.14 -11.79
N MET A 263 30.79 -5.20 -11.23
CA MET A 263 30.71 -3.78 -11.51
C MET A 263 32.05 -3.13 -11.14
N ASP A 264 32.44 -2.09 -11.87
CA ASP A 264 33.66 -1.33 -11.57
C ASP A 264 33.54 -0.51 -10.28
N LYS A 265 34.68 -0.22 -9.66
CA LYS A 265 34.75 0.51 -8.38
C LYS A 265 34.12 1.90 -8.46
N ARG A 266 34.24 2.60 -9.60
CA ARG A 266 33.71 3.96 -9.75
C ARG A 266 32.18 3.94 -9.73
N THR A 267 31.56 2.99 -10.42
CA THR A 267 30.11 2.78 -10.37
C THR A 267 29.65 2.42 -8.96
N ALA A 268 30.35 1.53 -8.25
CA ALA A 268 30.02 1.18 -6.87
C ALA A 268 30.08 2.38 -5.89
N VAL A 269 31.15 3.19 -5.98
CA VAL A 269 31.29 4.42 -5.17
C VAL A 269 30.17 5.42 -5.48
N ARG A 270 29.78 5.56 -6.74
CA ARG A 270 28.67 6.43 -7.14
C ARG A 270 27.33 5.97 -6.57
N LEU A 271 27.07 4.66 -6.56
CA LEU A 271 25.87 4.11 -5.91
C LEU A 271 25.86 4.41 -4.42
N PHE A 272 26.99 4.21 -3.74
CA PHE A 272 27.13 4.55 -2.32
C PHE A 272 26.89 6.05 -2.07
N PHE A 273 27.39 6.92 -2.94
CA PHE A 273 27.16 8.37 -2.82
C PHE A 273 25.67 8.74 -2.96
N TYR A 274 24.94 8.14 -3.90
CA TYR A 274 23.49 8.40 -4.02
C TYR A 274 22.69 7.85 -2.84
N LEU A 275 23.08 6.70 -2.29
CA LEU A 275 22.52 6.20 -1.03
C LEU A 275 22.66 7.25 0.08
N VAL A 276 23.85 7.82 0.26
CA VAL A 276 24.10 8.85 1.28
C VAL A 276 23.24 10.11 1.03
N ILE A 277 23.17 10.61 -0.20
CA ILE A 277 22.35 11.79 -0.53
C ILE A 277 20.88 11.55 -0.21
N ILE A 278 20.33 10.41 -0.62
CA ILE A 278 18.91 10.10 -0.43
C ILE A 278 18.59 9.90 1.05
N SER A 279 19.46 9.21 1.79
CA SER A 279 19.30 9.07 3.25
C SER A 279 19.41 10.41 3.97
N ALA A 280 20.34 11.28 3.56
CA ALA A 280 20.44 12.62 4.11
C ALA A 280 19.18 13.44 3.82
N PHE A 281 18.63 13.35 2.60
CA PHE A 281 17.37 14.02 2.25
C PHE A 281 16.20 13.51 3.10
N ILE A 282 16.00 12.19 3.18
CA ILE A 282 14.93 11.58 4.00
C ILE A 282 15.08 12.00 5.47
N GLY A 283 16.31 11.92 6.00
CA GLY A 283 16.63 12.33 7.36
C GLY A 283 16.32 13.80 7.62
N LEU A 284 16.71 14.69 6.70
CA LEU A 284 16.41 16.13 6.81
C LEU A 284 14.91 16.42 6.74
N VAL A 285 14.18 15.80 5.80
CA VAL A 285 12.72 15.99 5.68
C VAL A 285 12.02 15.63 6.98
N TYR A 286 12.28 14.44 7.54
CA TYR A 286 11.63 14.05 8.79
C TYR A 286 12.17 14.83 9.99
N PHE A 287 13.45 15.20 10.03
CA PHE A 287 13.97 16.05 11.10
C PHE A 287 13.27 17.42 11.16
N TYR A 288 13.02 18.04 10.00
CA TYR A 288 12.37 19.35 9.95
C TYR A 288 10.84 19.30 10.11
N PHE A 289 10.18 18.29 9.52
CA PHE A 289 8.72 18.23 9.43
C PHE A 289 8.03 17.25 10.39
N ASN A 290 8.76 16.33 11.01
CA ASN A 290 8.22 15.40 12.02
C ASN A 290 8.41 15.93 13.45
N LYS A 291 7.98 17.18 13.69
CA LYS A 291 7.96 17.79 15.03
C LYS A 291 6.63 17.50 15.72
N SER A 292 6.33 16.22 15.88
CA SER A 292 5.10 15.79 16.51
C SER A 292 5.16 16.00 18.02
N PRO A 293 4.15 16.64 18.66
CA PRO A 293 3.97 16.56 20.11
C PRO A 293 3.70 15.11 20.56
N PHE A 294 3.23 14.26 19.63
CA PHE A 294 3.04 12.82 19.82
C PHE A 294 4.25 11.99 19.38
N GLY A 295 5.38 12.60 19.01
CA GLY A 295 6.56 11.89 18.53
C GLY A 295 7.08 10.88 19.56
N LEU A 296 6.91 11.19 20.85
CA LEU A 296 7.24 10.34 21.98
C LEU A 296 6.42 9.04 22.04
N VAL A 297 5.19 9.04 21.52
CA VAL A 297 4.31 7.87 21.47
C VAL A 297 4.90 6.77 20.57
N PHE A 298 5.51 7.14 19.44
CA PHE A 298 6.13 6.16 18.54
C PHE A 298 7.62 5.87 18.83
N THR A 299 8.32 6.71 19.61
CA THR A 299 9.77 6.56 19.88
C THR A 299 10.11 5.96 21.24
N ASN A 300 9.14 5.78 22.15
CA ASN A 300 9.38 5.26 23.51
C ASN A 300 9.59 3.73 23.58
N GLN A 301 9.93 3.07 22.47
CA GLN A 301 10.48 1.71 22.46
C GLN A 301 12.01 1.67 22.57
N ASN A 302 12.63 2.77 23.02
CA ASN A 302 14.07 2.92 23.27
C ASN A 302 14.56 2.07 24.46
N THR A 303 14.47 0.76 24.35
CA THR A 303 15.54 -0.11 24.86
C THR A 303 16.50 -0.31 23.71
N SER A 304 17.79 -0.01 23.95
CA SER A 304 18.80 -0.05 22.91
C SER A 304 18.75 -1.38 22.15
N ILE A 305 18.66 -1.35 20.81
CA ILE A 305 18.75 -2.55 19.98
C ILE A 305 20.01 -3.34 20.36
N THR A 306 21.09 -2.65 20.76
CA THR A 306 22.31 -3.31 21.24
C THR A 306 22.10 -4.13 22.50
N SER A 307 21.29 -3.66 23.47
CA SER A 307 20.96 -4.45 24.66
C SER A 307 20.02 -5.62 24.36
N LYS A 308 19.14 -5.48 23.35
CA LYS A 308 18.26 -6.56 22.91
C LYS A 308 19.02 -7.67 22.19
N LEU A 309 19.98 -7.31 21.34
CA LEU A 309 20.82 -8.27 20.61
C LEU A 309 21.70 -9.14 21.53
N LEU A 310 21.87 -8.75 22.80
CA LEU A 310 22.55 -9.56 23.82
C LEU A 310 21.60 -10.56 24.53
N SER A 311 20.28 -10.46 24.30
CA SER A 311 19.29 -11.37 24.89
C SER A 311 19.15 -12.64 24.06
N ALA A 312 19.37 -13.80 24.69
CA ALA A 312 19.17 -15.10 24.06
C ALA A 312 17.72 -15.31 23.58
N GLN A 313 16.74 -14.80 24.33
CA GLN A 313 15.32 -14.89 23.95
C GLN A 313 15.03 -14.05 22.70
N TYR A 314 15.60 -12.86 22.61
CA TYR A 314 15.45 -12.01 21.43
C TYR A 314 16.05 -12.66 20.18
N LEU A 315 17.27 -13.21 20.30
CA LEU A 315 17.92 -13.92 19.21
C LEU A 315 17.14 -15.17 18.78
N LYS A 316 16.56 -15.91 19.72
CA LYS A 316 15.68 -17.05 19.41
C LYS A 316 14.49 -16.63 18.57
N THR A 317 13.78 -15.56 18.95
CA THR A 317 12.67 -15.02 18.15
C THR A 317 13.13 -14.51 16.80
N PHE A 318 14.25 -13.78 16.75
CA PHE A 318 14.85 -13.30 15.51
C PHE A 318 15.09 -14.45 14.51
N PHE A 319 15.77 -15.51 14.92
CA PHE A 319 16.03 -16.66 14.04
C PHE A 319 14.75 -17.40 13.66
N HIS A 320 13.77 -17.46 14.57
CA HIS A 320 12.47 -18.05 14.27
C HIS A 320 11.72 -17.25 13.19
N VAL A 321 11.71 -15.92 13.27
CA VAL A 321 11.11 -15.05 12.23
C VAL A 321 11.84 -15.24 10.89
N VAL A 322 13.19 -15.21 10.88
CA VAL A 322 13.95 -15.42 9.64
C VAL A 322 13.65 -16.78 9.03
N ALA A 323 13.78 -17.86 9.81
CA ALA A 323 13.64 -19.23 9.30
C ALA A 323 12.18 -19.56 8.93
N GLY A 324 11.22 -19.19 9.79
CA GLY A 324 9.80 -19.40 9.57
C GLY A 324 9.34 -18.69 8.31
N SER A 325 9.59 -17.39 8.21
CA SER A 325 9.12 -16.60 7.06
C SER A 325 9.87 -16.90 5.76
N ALA A 326 11.16 -17.26 5.81
CA ALA A 326 11.86 -17.78 4.63
C ALA A 326 11.24 -19.10 4.15
N THR A 327 10.88 -19.99 5.08
CA THR A 327 10.25 -21.28 4.77
C THR A 327 8.85 -21.07 4.18
N GLU A 328 8.02 -20.23 4.81
CA GLU A 328 6.69 -19.86 4.30
C GLU A 328 6.78 -19.26 2.89
N THR A 329 7.69 -18.31 2.68
CA THR A 329 7.92 -17.72 1.35
C THR A 329 8.36 -18.80 0.35
N ALA A 330 9.32 -19.66 0.72
CA ALA A 330 9.80 -20.72 -0.15
C ALA A 330 8.67 -21.70 -0.53
N LEU A 331 7.78 -22.04 0.41
CA LEU A 331 6.63 -22.90 0.17
C LEU A 331 5.61 -22.24 -0.76
N LEU A 332 5.27 -20.98 -0.53
CA LEU A 332 4.34 -20.22 -1.38
C LEU A 332 4.84 -20.05 -2.80
N TYR A 333 6.15 -19.84 -2.96
CA TYR A 333 6.77 -19.70 -4.28
C TYR A 333 7.31 -21.01 -4.84
N LEU A 334 7.17 -22.14 -4.14
CA LEU A 334 7.83 -23.40 -4.48
C LEU A 334 7.64 -23.81 -5.96
N PRO A 335 6.41 -23.77 -6.52
CA PRO A 335 6.21 -24.14 -7.92
C PRO A 335 6.97 -23.22 -8.88
N PHE A 336 6.98 -21.90 -8.63
CA PHE A 336 7.72 -20.94 -9.44
C PHE A 336 9.24 -21.05 -9.25
N LEU A 337 9.71 -21.32 -8.03
CA LEU A 337 11.12 -21.52 -7.72
C LEU A 337 11.68 -22.77 -8.38
N VAL A 338 10.96 -23.89 -8.32
CA VAL A 338 11.35 -25.14 -9.01
C VAL A 338 11.48 -24.89 -10.50
N LEU A 339 10.49 -24.23 -11.11
CA LEU A 339 10.54 -23.91 -12.52
C LEU A 339 11.69 -22.95 -12.86
N GLY A 340 11.92 -21.92 -12.04
CA GLY A 340 13.06 -21.00 -12.17
C GLY A 340 14.41 -21.72 -12.10
N LEU A 341 14.58 -22.66 -11.16
CA LEU A 341 15.79 -23.49 -11.05
C LEU A 341 15.99 -24.37 -12.29
N LEU A 342 14.92 -24.91 -12.88
CA LEU A 342 15.01 -25.66 -14.14
C LEU A 342 15.46 -24.77 -15.30
N VAL A 343 14.99 -23.52 -15.38
CA VAL A 343 15.46 -22.52 -16.34
C VAL A 343 16.95 -22.23 -16.14
N LEU A 344 17.37 -21.99 -14.90
CA LEU A 344 18.78 -21.73 -14.57
C LEU A 344 19.69 -22.92 -14.89
N LYS A 345 19.25 -24.15 -14.60
CA LYS A 345 19.99 -25.39 -14.92
C LYS A 345 20.17 -25.57 -16.43
N ARG A 346 19.13 -25.29 -17.22
CA ARG A 346 19.15 -25.48 -18.68
C ARG A 346 19.92 -24.40 -19.42
N THR A 347 19.79 -23.14 -18.98
CA THR A 347 20.45 -22.00 -19.64
C THR A 347 21.88 -21.79 -19.12
N GLY A 348 22.14 -22.15 -17.87
CA GLY A 348 23.43 -21.99 -17.21
C GLY A 348 23.74 -20.54 -16.89
N LEU A 349 23.80 -20.18 -15.60
CA LEU A 349 24.15 -18.82 -15.14
C LEU A 349 25.45 -18.28 -15.74
N LYS A 350 26.42 -19.14 -16.07
CA LYS A 350 27.67 -18.72 -16.72
C LYS A 350 27.42 -18.01 -18.05
N LYS A 351 26.42 -18.44 -18.83
CA LYS A 351 26.05 -17.87 -20.14
C LYS A 351 25.31 -16.55 -20.05
N TRP A 352 24.80 -16.19 -18.88
CA TRP A 352 24.08 -14.94 -18.69
C TRP A 352 25.01 -13.74 -18.81
N SER A 353 24.50 -12.67 -19.42
CA SER A 353 25.21 -11.39 -19.47
C SER A 353 25.50 -10.88 -18.06
N LYS A 354 26.52 -10.03 -17.96
CA LYS A 354 26.94 -9.42 -16.70
C LYS A 354 25.79 -8.63 -16.07
N GLU A 355 24.99 -7.98 -16.90
CA GLU A 355 23.83 -7.18 -16.52
C GLU A 355 22.72 -8.02 -15.87
N TYR A 356 22.41 -9.19 -16.42
CA TYR A 356 21.39 -10.07 -15.81
C TYR A 356 21.82 -10.58 -14.44
N LYS A 357 23.12 -10.87 -14.28
CA LYS A 357 23.69 -11.27 -12.98
C LYS A 357 23.61 -10.14 -11.95
N ILE A 358 23.83 -8.89 -12.38
CA ILE A 358 23.69 -7.70 -11.52
C ILE A 358 22.25 -7.55 -11.05
N GLY A 359 21.27 -7.61 -11.96
CA GLY A 359 19.85 -7.50 -11.60
C GLY A 359 19.41 -8.58 -10.62
N LEU A 360 19.78 -9.84 -10.91
CA LEU A 360 19.51 -10.98 -10.02
C LEU A 360 20.09 -10.75 -8.62
N LEU A 361 21.37 -10.39 -8.53
CA LEU A 361 22.04 -10.20 -7.25
C LEU A 361 21.48 -9.02 -6.46
N LEU A 362 21.23 -7.87 -7.12
CA LEU A 362 20.69 -6.69 -6.47
C LEU A 362 19.30 -6.95 -5.89
N PHE A 363 18.38 -7.50 -6.70
CA PHE A 363 17.01 -7.76 -6.26
C PHE A 363 16.95 -8.84 -5.17
N THR A 364 17.78 -9.88 -5.28
CA THR A 364 17.91 -10.91 -4.23
C THR A 364 18.48 -10.31 -2.93
N ALA A 365 19.48 -9.43 -3.02
CA ALA A 365 20.04 -8.76 -1.84
C ALA A 365 19.00 -7.87 -1.14
N ILE A 366 18.17 -7.15 -1.90
CA ILE A 366 17.07 -6.34 -1.35
C ILE A 366 16.06 -7.22 -0.61
N THR A 367 15.57 -8.31 -1.23
CA THR A 367 14.61 -9.22 -0.58
C THR A 367 15.21 -9.90 0.66
N ALA A 368 16.48 -10.34 0.61
CA ALA A 368 17.16 -10.95 1.75
C ALA A 368 17.38 -9.96 2.90
N SER A 369 17.80 -8.72 2.60
CA SER A 369 17.95 -7.67 3.60
C SER A 369 16.61 -7.27 4.22
N ALA A 370 15.52 -7.29 3.46
CA ALA A 370 14.19 -7.01 3.98
C ALA A 370 13.72 -8.03 5.02
N LEU A 371 13.98 -9.33 4.78
CA LEU A 371 13.71 -10.39 5.74
C LEU A 371 14.50 -10.18 7.04
N PHE A 372 15.78 -9.86 6.92
CA PHE A 372 16.63 -9.57 8.07
C PHE A 372 16.13 -8.36 8.87
N ILE A 373 15.70 -7.30 8.18
CA ILE A 373 15.19 -6.08 8.84
C ILE A 373 13.86 -6.32 9.53
N TRP A 374 12.95 -7.08 8.91
CA TRP A 374 11.72 -7.47 9.58
C TRP A 374 12.02 -8.25 10.86
N ALA A 375 12.90 -9.26 10.79
CA ALA A 375 13.30 -10.01 11.96
C ALA A 375 14.01 -9.13 13.01
N LEU A 376 14.78 -8.12 12.59
CA LEU A 376 15.44 -7.19 13.50
C LEU A 376 14.45 -6.25 14.19
N LEU A 377 13.32 -5.95 13.57
CA LEU A 377 12.34 -4.96 14.05
C LEU A 377 10.99 -5.61 14.40
N TRP A 378 10.97 -6.90 14.71
CA TRP A 378 9.75 -7.71 14.84
C TRP A 378 8.75 -7.20 15.89
N GLU A 379 9.21 -6.47 16.92
CA GLU A 379 8.37 -5.86 17.95
C GLU A 379 7.58 -4.63 17.44
N MET A 380 7.97 -4.06 16.30
CA MET A 380 7.19 -3.01 15.64
C MET A 380 6.01 -3.67 14.92
N SER A 381 4.79 -3.24 15.25
CA SER A 381 3.53 -3.79 14.72
C SER A 381 3.45 -3.88 13.19
N ASN A 382 4.15 -3.00 12.48
CA ASN A 382 4.13 -2.93 11.01
C ASN A 382 5.43 -3.43 10.33
N ALA A 383 6.36 -4.04 11.07
CA ALA A 383 7.66 -4.44 10.50
C ALA A 383 7.56 -5.49 9.38
N ALA A 384 6.52 -6.34 9.38
CA ALA A 384 6.28 -7.30 8.31
C ALA A 384 6.10 -6.62 6.93
N GLY A 385 5.64 -5.35 6.91
CA GLY A 385 5.53 -4.55 5.70
C GLY A 385 6.86 -4.29 4.99
N PHE A 386 7.99 -4.31 5.72
CA PHE A 386 9.32 -4.20 5.13
C PHE A 386 9.62 -5.40 4.22
N TYR A 387 9.30 -6.61 4.67
CA TYR A 387 9.51 -7.82 3.89
C TYR A 387 8.46 -8.01 2.80
N ALA A 388 7.17 -7.82 3.11
CA ALA A 388 6.07 -7.96 2.16
C ALA A 388 6.28 -7.12 0.89
N SER A 389 6.64 -5.84 1.05
CA SER A 389 6.90 -4.96 -0.09
C SER A 389 8.11 -5.40 -0.93
N SER A 390 9.12 -6.03 -0.32
CA SER A 390 10.32 -6.54 -0.99
C SER A 390 10.08 -7.81 -1.83
N LEU A 391 8.98 -8.51 -1.61
CA LEU A 391 8.64 -9.70 -2.41
C LEU A 391 8.22 -9.33 -3.84
N CYS A 392 7.86 -8.07 -4.09
CA CYS A 392 7.67 -7.57 -5.46
C CYS A 392 8.92 -7.73 -6.31
N TYR A 393 10.12 -7.62 -5.74
CA TYR A 393 11.38 -7.86 -6.46
C TYR A 393 11.52 -9.32 -6.86
N LEU A 394 11.15 -10.26 -5.99
CA LEU A 394 11.11 -11.69 -6.30
C LEU A 394 10.13 -11.97 -7.44
N ASN A 395 8.95 -11.36 -7.43
CA ASN A 395 7.97 -11.51 -8.50
C ASN A 395 8.53 -11.01 -9.84
N ILE A 396 9.14 -9.82 -9.88
CA ILE A 396 9.76 -9.31 -11.12
C ILE A 396 10.94 -10.18 -11.58
N LEU A 397 11.73 -10.77 -10.67
CA LEU A 397 12.77 -11.75 -11.05
C LEU A 397 12.18 -13.00 -11.68
N LEU A 398 11.07 -13.51 -11.15
CA LEU A 398 10.36 -14.67 -11.71
C LEU A 398 9.74 -14.35 -13.07
N ILE A 399 9.16 -13.16 -13.24
CA ILE A 399 8.70 -12.64 -14.54
C ILE A 399 9.85 -12.58 -15.54
N PHE A 400 11.01 -12.03 -15.13
CA PHE A 400 12.20 -11.97 -15.97
C PHE A 400 12.69 -13.36 -16.39
N LEU A 401 12.73 -14.31 -15.44
CA LEU A 401 13.10 -15.71 -15.71
C LEU A 401 12.13 -16.37 -16.70
N PHE A 402 10.83 -16.12 -16.57
CA PHE A 402 9.82 -16.60 -17.50
C PHE A 402 10.05 -16.05 -18.91
N ILE A 403 10.22 -14.73 -19.05
CA ILE A 403 10.46 -14.09 -20.35
C ILE A 403 11.77 -14.56 -20.98
N PHE A 404 12.84 -14.68 -20.18
CA PHE A 404 14.12 -15.19 -20.65
C PHE A 404 13.99 -16.64 -21.13
N TYR A 405 13.27 -17.48 -20.41
CA TYR A 405 12.98 -18.85 -20.84
C TYR A 405 12.17 -18.88 -22.14
N TYR A 406 11.15 -18.03 -22.25
CA TYR A 406 10.36 -17.91 -23.49
C TYR A 406 11.26 -17.58 -24.67
N LYS A 407 12.10 -16.55 -24.55
CA LYS A 407 13.05 -16.11 -25.58
C LYS A 407 14.00 -17.23 -26.03
N GLU A 408 14.67 -17.91 -25.10
CA GLU A 408 15.70 -18.92 -25.44
C GLU A 408 15.14 -20.16 -26.15
N ASN A 409 13.81 -20.31 -26.24
CA ASN A 409 13.16 -21.47 -26.80
C ASN A 409 12.11 -21.14 -27.87
N TYR A 410 11.83 -19.86 -28.12
CA TYR A 410 10.92 -19.41 -29.15
C TYR A 410 11.61 -19.37 -30.53
N PRO A 411 10.93 -19.76 -31.63
CA PRO A 411 9.58 -20.32 -31.69
C PRO A 411 9.54 -21.85 -31.44
N ASP A 412 10.70 -22.51 -31.46
CA ASP A 412 10.81 -23.96 -31.55
C ASP A 412 10.96 -24.65 -30.17
N PHE A 413 9.84 -24.74 -29.47
CA PHE A 413 9.76 -25.46 -28.21
C PHE A 413 9.69 -26.97 -28.44
N SER A 414 10.70 -27.70 -27.97
CA SER A 414 10.61 -29.17 -27.82
C SER A 414 9.47 -29.55 -26.86
N PRO A 415 8.91 -30.78 -26.92
CA PRO A 415 7.77 -31.18 -26.09
C PRO A 415 7.99 -30.92 -24.59
N ALA A 416 9.17 -31.28 -24.06
CA ALA A 416 9.52 -31.05 -22.66
C ALA A 416 9.70 -29.57 -22.29
N LYS A 417 10.04 -28.71 -23.25
CA LYS A 417 10.13 -27.26 -23.05
C LYS A 417 8.75 -26.61 -23.08
N ARG A 418 7.89 -27.08 -23.99
CA ARG A 418 6.50 -26.65 -24.09
C ARG A 418 5.73 -27.00 -22.83
N LEU A 419 5.91 -28.21 -22.29
CA LEU A 419 5.30 -28.62 -21.02
C LEU A 419 5.69 -27.69 -19.87
N LEU A 420 6.97 -27.28 -19.78
CA LEU A 420 7.44 -26.36 -18.75
C LEU A 420 6.78 -24.97 -18.88
N LEU A 421 6.72 -24.44 -20.10
CA LEU A 421 6.06 -23.16 -20.39
C LEU A 421 4.56 -23.22 -20.06
N THR A 422 3.87 -24.28 -20.49
CA THR A 422 2.47 -24.50 -20.17
C THR A 422 2.27 -24.61 -18.65
N GLY A 423 3.15 -25.28 -17.93
CA GLY A 423 3.12 -25.34 -16.47
C GLY A 423 3.16 -23.96 -15.81
N PHE A 424 4.05 -23.07 -16.25
CA PHE A 424 4.06 -21.67 -15.79
C PHE A 424 2.75 -20.96 -16.07
N ILE A 425 2.24 -21.06 -17.30
CA ILE A 425 1.00 -20.39 -17.71
C ILE A 425 -0.19 -20.89 -16.88
N VAL A 426 -0.27 -22.20 -16.63
CA VAL A 426 -1.31 -22.81 -15.79
C VAL A 426 -1.22 -22.29 -14.36
N LEU A 427 -0.03 -22.23 -13.75
CA LEU A 427 0.12 -21.70 -12.39
C LEU A 427 -0.29 -20.23 -12.28
N ILE A 428 0.08 -19.42 -13.28
CA ILE A 428 -0.32 -18.00 -13.35
C ILE A 428 -1.84 -17.87 -13.54
N ALA A 429 -2.44 -18.69 -14.40
CA ALA A 429 -3.89 -18.73 -14.60
C ALA A 429 -4.61 -19.17 -13.32
N CYS A 430 -4.09 -20.14 -12.57
CA CYS A 430 -4.60 -20.52 -11.25
C CYS A 430 -4.54 -19.34 -10.28
N ARG A 431 -3.45 -18.56 -10.25
CA ARG A 431 -3.37 -17.34 -9.43
C ARG A 431 -4.38 -16.28 -9.85
N LEU A 432 -4.62 -16.10 -11.15
CA LEU A 432 -5.68 -15.22 -11.65
C LEU A 432 -7.05 -15.64 -11.13
N CYS A 433 -7.39 -16.93 -11.22
CA CYS A 433 -8.67 -17.45 -10.72
C CYS A 433 -8.79 -17.28 -9.20
N LEU A 434 -7.72 -17.54 -8.44
CA LEU A 434 -7.69 -17.35 -6.99
C LEU A 434 -7.84 -15.87 -6.60
N ALA A 435 -7.16 -14.96 -7.30
CA ALA A 435 -7.28 -13.52 -7.05
C ALA A 435 -8.70 -13.03 -7.36
N PHE A 436 -9.31 -13.51 -8.46
CA PHE A 436 -10.70 -13.20 -8.78
C PHE A 436 -11.64 -13.73 -7.69
N TYR A 437 -11.49 -14.99 -7.29
CA TYR A 437 -12.29 -15.61 -6.24
C TYR A 437 -12.18 -14.82 -4.91
N TYR A 438 -10.98 -14.48 -4.47
CA TYR A 438 -10.76 -13.74 -3.23
C TYR A 438 -11.39 -12.34 -3.29
N ASN A 439 -11.19 -11.61 -4.38
CA ASN A 439 -11.81 -10.29 -4.57
C ASN A 439 -13.34 -10.41 -4.61
N TRP A 440 -13.88 -11.46 -5.23
CA TRP A 440 -15.31 -11.71 -5.30
C TRP A 440 -15.92 -12.08 -3.94
N ASP A 441 -15.29 -12.98 -3.19
CA ASP A 441 -15.70 -13.33 -1.82
C ASP A 441 -15.73 -12.09 -0.92
N LYS A 442 -14.68 -11.25 -1.01
CA LYS A 442 -14.63 -9.98 -0.29
C LYS A 442 -15.71 -9.01 -0.75
N LYS A 443 -15.99 -8.92 -2.05
CA LYS A 443 -17.11 -8.13 -2.58
C LYS A 443 -18.43 -8.58 -1.95
N VAL A 444 -18.74 -9.87 -1.98
CA VAL A 444 -19.98 -10.42 -1.42
C VAL A 444 -20.10 -10.12 0.07
N GLN A 445 -19.02 -10.26 0.84
CA GLN A 445 -18.99 -9.89 2.26
C GLN A 445 -19.27 -8.39 2.48
N GLN A 446 -18.71 -7.53 1.64
CA GLN A 446 -18.88 -6.07 1.74
C GLN A 446 -20.25 -5.58 1.25
N GLU A 447 -20.85 -6.26 0.27
CA GLU A 447 -22.21 -6.01 -0.20
C GLU A 447 -23.25 -6.24 0.89
N ALA A 448 -22.99 -7.20 1.78
CA ALA A 448 -23.85 -7.58 2.88
C ALA A 448 -23.69 -6.72 4.14
N LEU A 449 -22.86 -5.67 4.12
CA LEU A 449 -22.62 -4.84 5.32
C LEU A 449 -23.77 -3.88 5.63
N TYR A 450 -24.40 -3.29 4.62
CA TYR A 450 -25.42 -2.25 4.79
C TYR A 450 -26.56 -2.47 3.80
N SER A 451 -27.80 -2.17 4.20
CA SER A 451 -28.93 -2.15 3.26
C SER A 451 -28.85 -0.95 2.31
N ASP A 452 -29.31 -1.14 1.06
CA ASP A 452 -29.37 -0.05 0.09
C ASP A 452 -30.38 1.02 0.52
N GLU A 453 -31.50 0.60 1.14
CA GLU A 453 -32.55 1.48 1.64
C GLU A 453 -32.00 2.45 2.69
N TYR A 454 -31.18 1.97 3.62
CA TYR A 454 -30.54 2.77 4.65
C TYR A 454 -29.63 3.86 4.05
N ILE A 455 -28.73 3.48 3.15
CA ILE A 455 -27.80 4.43 2.52
C ILE A 455 -28.57 5.47 1.69
N ASN A 456 -29.58 5.03 0.94
CA ASN A 456 -30.40 5.92 0.12
C ASN A 456 -31.25 6.88 0.95
N GLU A 457 -31.80 6.44 2.09
CA GLU A 457 -32.53 7.34 2.99
C GLU A 457 -31.59 8.42 3.56
N ILE A 458 -30.38 8.06 3.97
CA ILE A 458 -29.37 9.03 4.43
C ILE A 458 -29.02 10.00 3.31
N ALA A 459 -28.75 9.51 2.10
CA ALA A 459 -28.44 10.36 0.95
C ALA A 459 -29.59 11.33 0.62
N LYS A 460 -30.84 10.87 0.72
CA LYS A 460 -32.03 11.72 0.52
C LYS A 460 -32.17 12.78 1.61
N GLU A 461 -31.95 12.41 2.88
CA GLU A 461 -32.07 13.33 4.01
C GLU A 461 -30.97 14.39 4.09
N THR A 462 -29.81 14.10 3.50
CA THR A 462 -28.61 14.95 3.59
C THR A 462 -28.28 15.67 2.28
N GLY A 463 -28.67 15.15 1.12
CA GLY A 463 -28.24 15.62 -0.20
C GLY A 463 -28.58 17.08 -0.56
N SER A 464 -29.55 17.70 0.12
CA SER A 464 -29.94 19.11 -0.08
C SER A 464 -29.58 20.03 1.09
N LYS A 465 -29.09 19.47 2.21
CA LYS A 465 -28.79 20.23 3.42
C LYS A 465 -27.31 20.59 3.45
N ASN A 466 -26.99 21.84 3.78
CA ASN A 466 -25.62 22.26 4.02
C ASN A 466 -25.18 21.77 5.42
N LEU A 467 -25.00 20.46 5.55
CA LEU A 467 -24.52 19.85 6.78
C LEU A 467 -23.00 19.96 6.87
N ASN A 468 -22.49 19.99 8.10
CA ASN A 468 -21.09 19.71 8.36
C ASN A 468 -20.76 18.33 7.76
N PRO A 469 -19.78 18.23 6.84
CA PRO A 469 -19.42 16.97 6.22
C PRO A 469 -18.77 15.97 7.20
N TYR A 470 -18.42 16.41 8.41
CA TYR A 470 -17.83 15.56 9.45
C TYR A 470 -18.84 15.29 10.57
N GLY A 471 -18.94 14.03 10.96
CA GLY A 471 -19.80 13.56 12.03
C GLY A 471 -19.02 13.06 13.23
N VAL A 472 -19.75 12.54 14.20
CA VAL A 472 -19.18 11.74 15.29
C VAL A 472 -19.70 10.31 15.26
N SER A 473 -18.96 9.39 15.87
CA SER A 473 -19.39 8.01 16.04
C SER A 473 -19.26 7.53 17.48
N ILE A 474 -20.17 6.65 17.90
CA ILE A 474 -20.14 5.99 19.21
C ILE A 474 -20.22 4.49 18.96
N MET A 475 -19.14 3.77 19.30
CA MET A 475 -18.99 2.33 19.03
C MET A 475 -19.24 1.50 20.29
N ASP A 476 -19.76 0.29 20.16
CA ASP A 476 -19.88 -0.61 21.32
C ASP A 476 -18.48 -0.93 21.91
N TYR A 477 -18.38 -0.88 23.24
CA TYR A 477 -17.16 -1.20 23.97
C TYR A 477 -16.64 -2.60 23.68
N ASN A 478 -17.55 -3.55 23.43
CA ASN A 478 -17.19 -4.94 23.13
C ASN A 478 -16.44 -5.08 21.79
N LYS A 479 -16.57 -4.09 20.89
CA LYS A 479 -15.86 -4.11 19.60
C LYS A 479 -14.41 -3.62 19.68
N TYR A 480 -13.99 -3.00 20.80
CA TYR A 480 -12.58 -2.62 21.04
C TYR A 480 -11.73 -3.80 21.53
N ASN A 481 -11.84 -4.96 20.88
CA ASN A 481 -11.21 -6.20 21.31
C ASN A 481 -9.75 -6.39 20.84
N ASN A 482 -9.19 -5.49 20.03
CA ASN A 482 -7.81 -5.59 19.56
C ASN A 482 -7.20 -4.22 19.18
N LEU A 483 -5.90 -4.22 18.90
CA LEU A 483 -5.12 -3.05 18.48
C LEU A 483 -5.72 -2.32 17.27
N PHE A 484 -6.19 -3.05 16.25
CA PHE A 484 -6.75 -2.45 15.04
C PHE A 484 -8.09 -1.77 15.31
N SER A 485 -8.97 -2.36 16.12
CA SER A 485 -10.28 -1.76 16.42
C SER A 485 -10.18 -0.52 17.32
N LYS A 486 -9.08 -0.35 18.06
CA LYS A 486 -8.76 0.87 18.82
C LYS A 486 -8.09 1.97 17.99
N ASN A 487 -7.58 1.65 16.80
CA ASN A 487 -7.06 2.66 15.88
C ASN A 487 -8.20 3.41 15.19
N THR A 488 -8.69 4.48 15.83
CA THR A 488 -9.82 5.30 15.35
C THR A 488 -9.58 6.00 14.02
N PHE A 489 -8.33 6.09 13.55
CA PHE A 489 -8.04 6.57 12.21
C PHE A 489 -8.36 5.49 11.16
N PHE A 490 -8.23 4.21 11.49
CA PHE A 490 -8.42 3.10 10.57
C PHE A 490 -9.83 2.48 10.65
N ILE A 491 -10.29 2.15 11.85
CA ILE A 491 -11.61 1.56 12.11
C ILE A 491 -12.54 2.62 12.68
N ARG A 492 -13.66 2.85 11.98
CA ARG A 492 -14.69 3.83 12.34
C ARG A 492 -16.05 3.44 11.76
N LEU A 493 -17.14 3.87 12.39
CA LEU A 493 -18.50 3.71 11.87
C LEU A 493 -18.77 4.69 10.72
N GLY A 494 -19.73 4.36 9.85
CA GLY A 494 -20.11 5.24 8.75
C GLY A 494 -19.13 5.23 7.58
N GLN A 495 -18.50 4.09 7.28
CA GLN A 495 -17.60 3.98 6.13
C GLN A 495 -18.30 4.27 4.80
N TYR A 496 -19.60 3.96 4.71
CA TYR A 496 -20.46 4.26 3.55
C TYR A 496 -20.57 5.76 3.23
N LEU A 497 -20.31 6.65 4.19
CA LEU A 497 -20.40 8.10 4.00
C LEU A 497 -19.49 8.60 2.87
N LYS A 498 -18.40 7.89 2.56
CA LYS A 498 -17.53 8.21 1.41
C LYS A 498 -18.24 8.20 0.06
N LEU A 499 -19.35 7.48 -0.04
CA LEU A 499 -20.13 7.32 -1.27
C LEU A 499 -21.43 8.14 -1.21
N VAL A 500 -21.71 8.79 -0.09
CA VAL A 500 -22.86 9.71 0.08
C VAL A 500 -22.39 11.14 -0.22
N PRO A 501 -23.09 11.88 -1.10
CA PRO A 501 -22.74 13.27 -1.39
C PRO A 501 -22.72 14.15 -0.13
N ASN A 502 -21.79 15.11 -0.08
CA ASN A 502 -21.63 16.10 1.00
C ASN A 502 -21.27 15.57 2.39
N LEU A 503 -21.20 14.25 2.58
CA LEU A 503 -20.73 13.65 3.83
C LEU A 503 -19.30 13.12 3.66
N SER A 504 -18.58 12.99 4.77
CA SER A 504 -17.20 12.53 4.76
C SER A 504 -16.97 11.43 5.76
N LEU A 505 -16.53 11.75 6.97
CA LEU A 505 -16.02 10.77 7.92
C LEU A 505 -16.40 11.17 9.34
N THR A 506 -16.41 10.19 10.23
CA THR A 506 -16.77 10.36 11.64
C THR A 506 -15.54 10.39 12.54
N THR A 507 -15.65 11.13 13.64
CA THR A 507 -14.71 11.07 14.78
C THR A 507 -15.31 10.24 15.90
N ASN A 508 -14.56 9.25 16.39
CA ASN A 508 -15.00 8.45 17.52
C ASN A 508 -14.93 9.25 18.83
N ILE A 509 -16.07 9.40 19.51
CA ILE A 509 -16.20 10.18 20.75
C ILE A 509 -16.45 9.33 22.00
N ASN A 510 -16.14 8.03 21.96
CA ASN A 510 -16.20 7.15 23.13
C ASN A 510 -15.02 6.16 23.23
N ILE A 511 -13.94 6.40 22.50
CA ILE A 511 -12.73 5.57 22.52
C ILE A 511 -12.00 5.55 23.89
N ILE A 512 -12.15 6.60 24.70
CA ILE A 512 -11.48 6.73 26.01
C ILE A 512 -11.88 5.61 26.99
N THR A 513 -13.07 5.06 26.80
CA THR A 513 -13.68 3.99 27.59
C THR A 513 -13.37 2.58 27.07
N ALA A 514 -12.49 2.45 26.07
CA ALA A 514 -12.09 1.15 25.55
C ALA A 514 -11.28 0.34 26.59
N PRO A 515 -11.56 -0.97 26.77
CA PRO A 515 -10.86 -1.81 27.72
C PRO A 515 -9.41 -2.05 27.29
N LEU A 516 -8.49 -2.13 28.25
CA LEU A 516 -7.07 -2.43 28.00
C LEU A 516 -6.73 -3.89 28.34
N PRO A 517 -5.85 -4.54 27.57
CA PRO A 517 -5.41 -5.91 27.81
C PRO A 517 -4.48 -5.99 29.03
N GLN A 518 -4.29 -7.21 29.55
CA GLN A 518 -3.36 -7.46 30.65
C GLN A 518 -1.89 -7.57 30.20
N ASP A 519 -1.64 -7.89 28.93
CA ASP A 519 -0.29 -7.95 28.38
C ASP A 519 0.33 -6.55 28.34
N THR A 520 1.46 -6.35 29.01
CA THR A 520 2.08 -5.02 29.18
C THR A 520 2.49 -4.38 27.85
N LEU A 521 2.95 -5.17 26.87
CA LEU A 521 3.38 -4.63 25.59
C LEU A 521 2.17 -4.18 24.76
N LEU A 522 1.14 -5.03 24.66
CA LEU A 522 -0.10 -4.71 23.96
C LEU A 522 -0.85 -3.57 24.65
N GLN A 523 -0.89 -3.54 25.98
CA GLN A 523 -1.49 -2.46 26.76
C GLN A 523 -0.87 -1.13 26.37
N LYS A 524 0.46 -1.03 26.38
CA LYS A 524 1.16 0.19 26.01
C LYS A 524 0.82 0.62 24.57
N GLN A 525 0.86 -0.30 23.62
CA GLN A 525 0.53 -0.01 22.22
C GLN A 525 -0.92 0.49 22.04
N GLU A 526 -1.86 -0.08 22.78
CA GLU A 526 -3.27 0.31 22.71
C GLU A 526 -3.54 1.64 23.42
N GLU A 527 -2.93 1.89 24.58
CA GLU A 527 -2.98 3.18 25.28
C GLU A 527 -2.47 4.31 24.37
N GLU A 528 -1.36 4.07 23.68
CA GLU A 528 -0.77 5.01 22.71
C GLU A 528 -1.76 5.37 21.59
N LEU A 529 -2.51 4.40 21.06
CA LEU A 529 -3.55 4.66 20.05
C LEU A 529 -4.74 5.46 20.60
N ILE A 530 -5.19 5.15 21.82
CA ILE A 530 -6.27 5.89 22.48
C ILE A 530 -5.83 7.34 22.72
N GLN A 531 -4.62 7.54 23.22
CA GLN A 531 -4.05 8.87 23.45
C GLN A 531 -3.95 9.69 22.16
N LEU A 532 -3.63 9.06 21.03
CA LEU A 532 -3.58 9.73 19.73
C LEU A 532 -4.96 10.16 19.19
N SER A 533 -6.05 9.60 19.70
CA SER A 533 -7.40 9.90 19.20
C SER A 533 -7.80 11.36 19.44
N VAL A 534 -8.55 11.92 18.48
CA VAL A 534 -8.99 13.33 18.52
C VAL A 534 -9.79 13.64 19.78
N PHE A 535 -10.71 12.75 20.16
CA PHE A 535 -11.57 12.96 21.31
C PHE A 535 -10.81 12.88 22.64
N HIS A 536 -9.82 11.97 22.76
CA HIS A 536 -8.94 11.94 23.91
C HIS A 536 -8.20 13.27 24.08
N GLN A 537 -7.60 13.79 23.00
CA GLN A 537 -6.92 15.10 23.03
C GLN A 537 -7.85 16.25 23.41
N PHE A 538 -9.10 16.22 22.94
CA PHE A 538 -10.10 17.20 23.32
C PHE A 538 -10.43 17.17 24.82
N VAL A 539 -10.62 15.99 25.39
CA VAL A 539 -10.90 15.80 26.83
C VAL A 539 -9.69 16.20 27.68
N GLU A 540 -8.47 15.86 27.27
CA GLU A 540 -7.26 16.27 27.98
C GLU A 540 -7.08 17.80 27.96
N ASP A 541 -7.41 18.47 26.85
CA ASP A 541 -7.44 19.93 26.79
C ASP A 541 -8.50 20.51 27.75
N GLN A 542 -9.68 19.89 27.88
CA GLN A 542 -10.67 20.32 28.86
C GLN A 542 -10.17 20.14 30.30
N LYS A 543 -9.57 18.99 30.62
CA LYS A 543 -8.99 18.71 31.95
C LYS A 543 -7.89 19.71 32.30
N LYS A 544 -6.94 19.95 31.38
CA LYS A 544 -5.83 20.90 31.57
C LYS A 544 -6.31 22.33 31.82
N ASN A 545 -7.47 22.69 31.26
CA ASN A 545 -8.08 24.01 31.42
C ASN A 545 -9.17 24.05 32.51
N ASN A 546 -9.29 23.02 33.36
CA ASN A 546 -10.32 22.92 34.41
C ASN A 546 -11.77 23.08 33.89
N ARG A 547 -12.05 22.65 32.65
CA ARG A 547 -13.37 22.68 32.00
C ARG A 547 -14.05 21.32 31.93
N PHE A 548 -13.36 20.24 32.32
CA PHE A 548 -13.91 18.90 32.26
C PHE A 548 -14.97 18.70 33.35
N VAL A 549 -16.17 18.28 32.95
CA VAL A 549 -17.29 17.96 33.87
C VAL A 549 -17.54 16.45 33.90
N SER A 550 -17.82 15.87 32.74
CA SER A 550 -18.02 14.43 32.54
C SER A 550 -17.73 14.07 31.09
N LEU A 551 -17.62 12.77 30.77
CA LEU A 551 -17.47 12.32 29.39
C LEU A 551 -18.68 12.68 28.54
N ASP A 552 -19.90 12.49 29.04
CA ASP A 552 -21.15 12.85 28.34
C ASP A 552 -21.21 14.35 28.01
N GLN A 553 -20.79 15.20 28.96
CA GLN A 553 -20.70 16.64 28.69
C GLN A 553 -19.62 16.95 27.66
N SER A 554 -18.46 16.27 27.74
CA SER A 554 -17.37 16.44 26.76
C SER A 554 -17.79 16.03 25.35
N GLN A 555 -18.63 15.00 25.21
CA GLN A 555 -19.21 14.59 23.93
C GLN A 555 -20.10 15.69 23.33
N LEU A 556 -20.99 16.25 24.15
CA LEU A 556 -21.85 17.37 23.74
C LEU A 556 -21.02 18.62 23.39
N ASP A 557 -20.05 18.98 24.24
CA ASP A 557 -19.17 20.13 24.02
C ASP A 557 -18.35 19.98 22.72
N PHE A 558 -17.93 18.76 22.38
CA PHE A 558 -17.24 18.47 21.13
C PHE A 558 -18.15 18.72 19.92
N ILE A 559 -19.38 18.21 19.99
CA ILE A 559 -20.41 18.39 18.95
C ILE A 559 -20.72 19.87 18.75
N ASP A 560 -20.93 20.61 19.84
CA ASP A 560 -21.26 22.04 19.79
C ASP A 560 -20.08 22.87 19.27
N LYS A 561 -18.86 22.62 19.76
CA LYS A 561 -17.65 23.36 19.35
C LYS A 561 -17.39 23.26 17.85
N TYR A 562 -17.63 22.09 17.26
CA TYR A 562 -17.35 21.82 15.86
C TYR A 562 -18.61 21.85 14.99
N HIS A 563 -19.76 22.29 15.53
CA HIS A 563 -21.04 22.36 14.83
C HIS A 563 -21.38 21.06 14.09
N ILE A 564 -21.30 19.93 14.81
CA ILE A 564 -21.56 18.60 14.24
C ILE A 564 -23.06 18.33 14.29
N GLN A 565 -23.63 17.92 13.16
CA GLN A 565 -25.09 17.80 13.01
C GLN A 565 -25.57 16.35 12.87
N TYR A 566 -24.67 15.38 12.98
CA TYR A 566 -25.03 13.96 12.97
C TYR A 566 -24.09 13.08 13.77
N VAL A 567 -24.65 12.00 14.32
CA VAL A 567 -23.97 10.94 15.07
C VAL A 567 -24.26 9.61 14.37
N ILE A 568 -23.26 8.73 14.30
CA ILE A 568 -23.46 7.33 13.95
C ILE A 568 -23.24 6.48 15.20
N ALA A 569 -24.27 5.77 15.63
CA ALA A 569 -24.21 4.87 16.78
C ALA A 569 -24.26 3.43 16.31
N ASP A 570 -23.47 2.59 16.95
CA ASP A 570 -23.49 1.14 16.72
C ASP A 570 -24.80 0.51 17.24
N GLN A 571 -25.02 -0.75 16.84
CA GLN A 571 -26.18 -1.51 17.30
C GLN A 571 -26.19 -1.63 18.83
N GLY A 572 -27.30 -1.29 19.47
CA GLY A 572 -27.50 -1.44 20.92
C GLY A 572 -26.78 -0.40 21.79
N VAL A 573 -26.00 0.52 21.21
CA VAL A 573 -25.37 1.60 21.97
C VAL A 573 -26.40 2.66 22.30
N GLU A 574 -26.63 2.92 23.60
CA GLU A 574 -27.50 4.00 24.04
C GLU A 574 -26.78 5.36 23.97
N LEU A 575 -27.48 6.38 23.48
CA LEU A 575 -26.99 7.76 23.56
C LEU A 575 -27.13 8.28 24.99
N SER A 576 -26.21 9.12 25.44
CA SER A 576 -26.34 9.82 26.72
C SER A 576 -27.62 10.67 26.76
N SER A 577 -28.18 10.89 27.95
CA SER A 577 -29.40 11.69 28.10
C SER A 577 -29.26 13.12 27.54
N LEU A 578 -28.04 13.65 27.49
CA LEU A 578 -27.72 14.94 26.87
C LEU A 578 -27.87 14.89 25.35
N LEU A 579 -27.33 13.86 24.70
CA LEU A 579 -27.42 13.69 23.25
C LEU A 579 -28.82 13.29 22.79
N GLN A 580 -29.54 12.47 23.58
CA GLN A 580 -30.92 12.08 23.29
C GLN A 580 -31.84 13.29 23.12
N LYS A 581 -31.66 14.33 23.94
CA LYS A 581 -32.44 15.59 23.85
C LYS A 581 -32.21 16.37 22.55
N ARG A 582 -31.09 16.12 21.86
CA ARG A 582 -30.73 16.77 20.60
C ARG A 582 -31.18 15.97 19.38
N VAL A 583 -31.71 14.76 19.54
CA VAL A 583 -32.10 13.91 18.40
C VAL A 583 -33.29 14.52 17.66
N ARG A 584 -33.09 14.78 16.37
CA ARG A 584 -34.13 15.25 15.45
C ARG A 584 -34.78 14.10 14.70
N LYS A 585 -33.95 13.22 14.15
CA LYS A 585 -34.37 12.08 13.34
C LYS A 585 -33.33 10.97 13.48
N GLU A 586 -33.80 9.74 13.51
CA GLU A 586 -32.98 8.54 13.53
C GLU A 586 -33.35 7.67 12.33
N ILE A 587 -32.34 7.13 11.66
CA ILE A 587 -32.45 6.16 10.58
C ILE A 587 -31.63 4.95 11.03
N ALA A 588 -32.27 3.78 11.16
CA ALA A 588 -31.59 2.56 11.58
C ALA A 588 -31.44 1.60 10.39
N ASP A 589 -30.26 0.99 10.25
CA ASP A 589 -30.02 -0.02 9.24
C ASP A 589 -30.49 -1.39 9.72
N PRO A 590 -31.40 -2.08 9.00
CA PRO A 590 -31.83 -3.42 9.39
C PRO A 590 -30.74 -4.49 9.26
N VAL A 591 -29.66 -4.23 8.50
CA VAL A 591 -28.58 -5.21 8.24
C VAL A 591 -27.45 -5.08 9.26
N SER A 592 -26.80 -3.91 9.34
CA SER A 592 -25.70 -3.68 10.30
C SER A 592 -26.18 -3.39 11.72
N GLY A 593 -27.43 -2.92 11.88
CA GLY A 593 -27.91 -2.34 13.14
C GLY A 593 -27.34 -0.95 13.47
N GLU A 594 -26.50 -0.37 12.60
CA GLU A 594 -26.01 1.00 12.76
C GLU A 594 -27.14 2.02 12.66
N ARG A 595 -27.05 3.09 13.44
CA ARG A 595 -28.07 4.15 13.52
C ARG A 595 -27.45 5.48 13.12
N PHE A 596 -27.98 6.10 12.07
CA PHE A 596 -27.62 7.45 11.65
C PHE A 596 -28.59 8.45 12.28
N ILE A 597 -28.07 9.34 13.09
CA ILE A 597 -28.85 10.19 14.00
C ILE A 597 -28.57 11.65 13.66
N LEU A 598 -29.58 12.36 13.16
CA LEU A 598 -29.51 13.79 12.90
C LEU A 598 -29.79 14.57 14.18
N LEU A 599 -28.99 15.60 14.44
CA LEU A 599 -29.09 16.45 15.63
C LEU A 599 -29.73 17.80 15.32
N ASN A 600 -30.43 18.37 16.30
CA ASN A 600 -30.82 19.77 16.35
C ASN A 600 -29.62 20.65 16.75
N GLU A 601 -29.63 21.91 16.32
CA GLU A 601 -28.65 22.93 16.72
C GLU A 601 -28.78 23.35 18.19
#